data_AF-X0VI82-F1
#
_entry.id   AF-X0VI82-F1
#
_cell.length_a   1.000
_cell.length_b   1.000
_cell.length_c   1.000
_cell.angle_alpha   90.00
_cell.angle_beta   90.00
_cell.angle_gamma   90.00
#
_symmetry.space_group_name_H-M   'P 1'
#
loop_
_entity.id
_entity.type
_entity.pdbx_description
1 polymer ?
#
loop_
_entity_poly.entity_id
_entity_poly.type
_entity_poly.pdbx_seq_one_letter_code
_entity_poly.pdbx_strand_id
1 'polypeptide(L)'
;MEVSVLGFKFNLLNAVIFLVLGFLLAGHMACGCSKVSVKEAMTNLANAATLDHNNNEDLKGSWVNKSLAYAGNMGYQSVLQKHADYKGTPVPLENTMFYFEDNEFKAECCPSTYSSSTGCACTSVEQMKYL
;
A
#
# COMPACT_ATOMS: atom_id res chain seq x y z
N MET A 1 10.84 -53.28 19.56
CA MET A 1 11.87 -52.48 18.86
C MET A 1 12.38 -51.46 19.85
N GLU A 2 13.64 -51.57 20.24
CA GLU A 2 14.26 -50.65 21.19
C GLU A 2 14.89 -49.52 20.40
N VAL A 3 14.53 -48.29 20.73
CA VAL A 3 15.13 -47.09 20.11
C VAL A 3 15.93 -46.39 21.20
N SER A 4 17.17 -46.02 20.88
CA SER A 4 18.01 -45.27 21.81
C SER A 4 18.14 -43.84 21.31
N VAL A 5 17.69 -42.90 22.14
CA VAL A 5 17.85 -41.46 21.92
C VAL A 5 18.60 -40.91 23.14
N LEU A 6 19.71 -40.22 22.90
CA LEU A 6 20.55 -39.59 23.93
C LEU A 6 21.05 -40.55 25.03
N GLY A 7 21.29 -41.82 24.70
CA GLY A 7 21.88 -42.81 25.62
C GLY A 7 20.87 -43.54 26.53
N PHE A 8 19.60 -43.14 26.53
CA PHE A 8 18.53 -43.88 27.19
C PHE A 8 17.92 -44.89 26.21
N LYS A 9 17.67 -46.12 26.68
CA LYS A 9 16.99 -47.17 25.92
C LYS A 9 15.53 -47.24 26.33
N PHE A 10 14.62 -47.13 25.37
CA PHE A 10 13.19 -47.23 25.64
C PHE A 10 12.49 -48.15 24.64
N ASN A 11 11.45 -48.81 25.13
CA ASN A 11 10.57 -49.64 24.33
C ASN A 11 9.68 -48.73 23.49
N LEU A 12 9.76 -48.85 22.15
CA LEU A 12 9.01 -48.01 21.21
C LEU A 12 7.49 -48.04 21.49
N LEU A 13 6.96 -49.19 21.90
CA LEU A 13 5.56 -49.35 22.28
C LEU A 13 5.17 -48.40 23.43
N ASN A 14 6.00 -48.30 24.47
CA ASN A 14 5.74 -47.44 25.60
C ASN A 14 5.82 -45.96 25.22
N ALA A 15 6.75 -45.58 24.33
CA ALA A 15 6.87 -44.21 23.84
C ALA A 15 5.61 -43.76 23.07
N VAL A 16 5.05 -44.64 22.23
CA VAL A 16 3.79 -44.36 21.50
C VAL A 16 2.62 -44.23 22.47
N ILE A 17 2.54 -45.09 23.50
CA ILE A 17 1.49 -45.01 24.53
C ILE A 17 1.57 -43.66 25.28
N PHE A 18 2.76 -43.20 25.66
CA PHE A 18 2.93 -41.89 26.31
C PHE A 18 2.51 -40.72 25.41
N LEU A 19 2.81 -40.78 24.10
CA LEU A 19 2.38 -39.77 23.14
C LEU A 19 0.85 -39.69 23.01
N VAL A 20 0.19 -40.85 22.91
CA VAL A 20 -1.27 -40.91 22.81
C VAL A 20 -1.94 -40.41 24.10
N LEU A 21 -1.44 -40.83 25.27
CA LEU A 21 -1.95 -40.36 26.56
C LEU A 21 -1.73 -38.86 26.75
N GLY A 22 -0.56 -38.35 26.36
CA GLY A 22 -0.26 -36.92 26.40
C GLY A 22 -1.21 -36.10 25.52
N PHE A 23 -1.54 -36.61 24.33
CA PHE A 23 -2.51 -35.97 23.43
C PHE A 23 -3.93 -35.95 24.02
N LEU A 24 -4.37 -37.05 24.63
CA LEU A 24 -5.69 -37.13 25.27
C LEU A 24 -5.81 -36.18 26.48
N LEU A 25 -4.77 -36.13 27.33
CA LEU A 25 -4.72 -35.23 28.48
C LEU A 25 -4.69 -33.75 28.04
N ALA A 26 -3.87 -33.41 27.05
CA ALA A 26 -3.80 -32.06 26.49
C ALA A 26 -5.13 -31.65 25.83
N GLY A 27 -5.77 -32.56 25.09
CA GLY A 27 -7.07 -32.32 24.47
C GLY A 27 -8.17 -32.05 25.50
N HIS A 28 -8.22 -32.83 26.59
CA HIS A 28 -9.19 -32.61 27.65
C HIS A 28 -8.96 -31.30 28.42
N MET A 29 -7.71 -30.91 28.65
CA MET A 29 -7.39 -29.65 29.32
C MET A 29 -7.62 -28.42 28.44
N ALA A 30 -7.26 -28.48 27.14
CA ALA A 30 -7.42 -27.37 26.22
C ALA A 30 -8.89 -27.17 25.81
N CYS A 31 -9.61 -28.24 25.50
CA CYS A 31 -10.99 -28.16 25.02
C CYS A 31 -12.03 -28.16 26.16
N GLY A 32 -11.69 -28.62 27.37
CA GLY A 32 -12.59 -28.62 28.53
C GLY A 32 -12.74 -27.26 29.22
N CYS A 33 -11.72 -26.40 29.13
CA CYS A 33 -11.71 -25.08 29.77
C CYS A 33 -11.88 -23.91 28.77
N SER A 34 -11.83 -24.15 27.46
CA SER A 34 -12.08 -23.10 26.47
C SER A 34 -13.57 -22.79 26.38
N LYS A 35 -13.99 -21.61 26.85
CA LYS A 35 -15.33 -21.06 26.56
C LYS A 35 -15.53 -20.66 25.10
N VAL A 36 -14.48 -20.78 24.28
CA VAL A 36 -14.49 -20.43 22.86
C VAL A 36 -14.99 -21.63 22.06
N SER A 37 -16.17 -21.49 21.47
CA SER A 37 -16.68 -22.49 20.53
C SER A 37 -15.89 -22.40 19.22
N VAL A 38 -15.55 -23.55 18.63
CA VAL A 38 -14.95 -23.61 17.27
C VAL A 38 -15.83 -22.86 16.26
N LYS A 39 -17.15 -22.84 16.48
CA LYS A 39 -18.11 -22.08 15.67
C LYS A 39 -17.89 -20.57 15.76
N GLU A 40 -17.63 -20.02 16.95
CA GLU A 40 -17.35 -18.59 17.13
C GLU A 40 -16.03 -18.17 16.49
N ALA A 41 -15.00 -19.02 16.60
CA ALA A 41 -13.70 -18.77 15.96
C ALA A 41 -13.85 -18.71 14.43
N MET A 42 -14.60 -19.63 13.83
CA MET A 42 -14.86 -19.63 12.38
C MET A 42 -15.72 -18.45 11.93
N THR A 43 -16.73 -18.04 12.71
CA THR A 43 -17.53 -16.85 12.36
C THR A 43 -16.73 -15.56 12.47
N ASN A 44 -15.84 -15.42 13.45
CA ASN A 44 -14.98 -14.25 13.57
C ASN A 44 -13.93 -14.18 12.46
N LEU A 45 -13.41 -15.33 12.02
CA LEU A 45 -12.49 -15.39 10.89
C LEU A 45 -13.18 -15.09 9.56
N ALA A 46 -14.40 -15.57 9.37
CA ALA A 46 -15.21 -15.28 8.18
C ALA A 46 -15.61 -13.80 8.08
N ASN A 47 -15.79 -13.13 9.23
CA ASN A 47 -16.12 -11.70 9.33
C ASN A 47 -14.88 -10.82 9.56
N ALA A 48 -13.68 -11.35 9.36
CA ALA A 48 -12.46 -10.56 9.48
C ALA A 48 -12.41 -9.48 8.38
N ALA A 49 -11.97 -8.29 8.75
CA ALA A 49 -11.78 -7.19 7.81
C ALA A 49 -10.74 -7.59 6.73
N THR A 50 -11.01 -7.21 5.48
CA THR A 50 -10.06 -7.38 4.37
C THR A 50 -8.87 -6.45 4.54
N LEU A 51 -7.73 -6.76 3.89
CA LEU A 51 -6.51 -5.93 3.96
C LEU A 51 -6.74 -4.47 3.53
N ASP A 52 -7.73 -4.24 2.66
CA ASP A 52 -8.10 -2.91 2.16
C ASP A 52 -9.28 -2.29 2.93
N HIS A 53 -9.69 -2.86 4.07
CA HIS A 53 -10.86 -2.37 4.80
C HIS A 53 -10.62 -0.98 5.40
N ASN A 54 -11.32 0.00 4.85
CA ASN A 54 -11.34 1.38 5.34
C ASN A 54 -12.52 1.58 6.29
N ASN A 55 -12.26 1.60 7.61
CA ASN A 55 -13.27 1.90 8.64
C ASN A 55 -13.91 3.30 8.53
N ASN A 56 -13.42 4.15 7.63
CA ASN A 56 -13.84 5.53 7.44
C ASN A 56 -14.51 5.77 6.08
N GLU A 57 -14.86 4.73 5.32
CA GLU A 57 -15.49 4.89 4.01
C GLU A 57 -16.87 5.59 4.12
N ASP A 58 -17.65 5.22 5.14
CA ASP A 58 -19.02 5.72 5.38
C ASP A 58 -19.09 7.02 6.18
N LEU A 59 -17.95 7.52 6.67
CA LEU A 59 -17.90 8.73 7.48
C LEU A 59 -17.95 9.98 6.59
N LYS A 60 -19.13 10.64 6.54
CA LYS A 60 -19.32 11.93 5.87
C LYS A 60 -18.36 12.98 6.45
N GLY A 61 -17.30 13.30 5.71
CA GLY A 61 -16.27 14.25 6.11
C GLY A 61 -14.96 13.65 6.63
N SER A 62 -14.80 12.31 6.54
CA SER A 62 -13.54 11.62 6.84
C SER A 62 -12.34 12.30 6.16
N TRP A 63 -11.28 12.52 6.94
CA TRP A 63 -10.02 13.05 6.44
C TRP A 63 -9.39 12.12 5.39
N VAL A 64 -9.62 10.80 5.50
CA VAL A 64 -9.15 9.79 4.52
C VAL A 64 -9.85 9.94 3.18
N ASN A 65 -11.17 10.14 3.17
CA ASN A 65 -11.91 10.35 1.92
C ASN A 65 -11.54 11.69 1.29
N LYS A 66 -11.29 12.73 2.10
CA LYS A 66 -10.78 14.02 1.61
C LYS A 66 -9.36 13.90 1.06
N SER A 67 -8.47 13.14 1.70
CA SER A 67 -7.11 12.95 1.21
C SER A 67 -7.07 12.12 -0.07
N LEU A 68 -7.93 11.10 -0.20
CA LEU A 68 -8.09 10.33 -1.44
C LEU A 68 -8.66 11.18 -2.57
N ALA A 69 -9.69 12.00 -2.29
CA ALA A 69 -10.23 12.94 -3.27
C ALA A 69 -9.21 14.01 -3.67
N TYR A 70 -8.44 14.54 -2.71
CA TYR A 70 -7.34 15.45 -3.00
C TYR A 70 -6.28 14.75 -3.86
N ALA A 71 -5.79 13.58 -3.46
CA ALA A 71 -4.78 12.81 -4.21
C ALA A 71 -5.26 12.45 -5.63
N GLY A 72 -6.53 12.06 -5.81
CA GLY A 72 -7.12 11.82 -7.14
C GLY A 72 -7.19 13.07 -8.01
N ASN A 73 -7.29 14.25 -7.40
CA ASN A 73 -7.27 15.55 -8.08
C ASN A 73 -5.89 16.24 -8.08
N MET A 74 -4.86 15.62 -7.48
CA MET A 74 -3.48 16.12 -7.45
C MET A 74 -2.71 15.85 -8.75
N GLY A 75 -3.40 15.36 -9.79
CA GLY A 75 -2.83 15.23 -11.12
C GLY A 75 -2.81 16.57 -11.84
N TYR A 76 -1.77 16.79 -12.64
CA TYR A 76 -1.68 17.92 -13.57
C TYR A 76 -2.79 17.91 -14.66
N GLN A 77 -3.78 17.02 -14.64
CA GLN A 77 -4.73 16.80 -15.75
C GLN A 77 -5.41 18.08 -16.27
N SER A 78 -5.85 18.97 -15.39
CA SER A 78 -6.45 20.26 -15.78
C SER A 78 -5.42 21.26 -16.32
N VAL A 79 -4.16 21.14 -15.89
CA VAL A 79 -3.01 21.94 -16.36
C VAL A 79 -2.51 21.39 -17.70
N LEU A 80 -2.45 20.06 -17.88
CA LEU A 80 -2.04 19.39 -19.11
C LEU A 80 -2.90 19.83 -20.30
N GLN A 81 -4.20 19.99 -20.11
CA GLN A 81 -5.10 20.48 -21.17
C GLN A 81 -4.78 21.92 -21.57
N LYS A 82 -4.51 22.81 -20.61
CA LYS A 82 -4.15 24.22 -20.90
C LYS A 82 -2.78 24.35 -21.56
N HIS A 83 -1.91 23.38 -21.33
CA HIS A 83 -0.54 23.39 -21.81
C HIS A 83 -0.33 22.51 -23.05
N ALA A 84 -1.40 21.94 -23.62
CA ALA A 84 -1.33 21.08 -24.80
C ALA A 84 -0.77 21.82 -26.03
N ASP A 85 -1.04 23.13 -26.13
CA ASP A 85 -0.64 23.95 -27.27
C ASP A 85 0.72 24.64 -27.07
N TYR A 86 1.28 24.59 -25.86
CA TYR A 86 2.56 25.24 -25.58
C TYR A 86 3.74 24.41 -26.07
N LYS A 87 4.69 25.12 -26.69
CA LYS A 87 5.98 24.58 -27.11
C LYS A 87 7.05 25.07 -26.14
N GLY A 88 8.03 24.23 -25.88
CA GLY A 88 9.19 24.56 -25.08
C GLY A 88 10.37 23.69 -25.49
N THR A 89 11.45 23.78 -24.73
CA THR A 89 12.67 23.04 -25.02
C THR A 89 12.38 21.53 -25.11
N PRO A 90 12.81 20.84 -26.19
CA PRO A 90 12.65 19.40 -26.31
C PRO A 90 13.29 18.64 -25.14
N VAL A 91 12.59 17.62 -24.64
CA VAL A 91 13.07 16.71 -23.60
C VAL A 91 13.15 15.29 -24.16
N PRO A 92 14.18 14.49 -23.80
CA PRO A 92 15.23 14.73 -22.80
C PRO A 92 16.29 15.75 -23.25
N LEU A 93 16.94 16.43 -22.29
CA LEU A 93 18.00 17.40 -22.58
C LEU A 93 19.30 16.71 -23.02
N GLU A 94 19.95 17.20 -24.07
CA GLU A 94 21.22 16.66 -24.58
C GLU A 94 22.43 17.39 -23.97
N ASN A 95 22.93 16.92 -22.82
CA ASN A 95 24.11 17.49 -22.12
C ASN A 95 24.04 19.01 -21.82
N THR A 96 22.84 19.58 -21.74
CA THR A 96 22.62 20.98 -21.32
C THR A 96 21.71 21.05 -20.10
N MET A 97 21.75 22.18 -19.39
CA MET A 97 20.82 22.50 -18.29
C MET A 97 19.78 23.56 -18.69
N PHE A 98 19.70 23.89 -19.98
CA PHE A 98 18.84 24.96 -20.47
C PHE A 98 17.41 24.47 -20.70
N TYR A 99 16.75 24.12 -19.61
CA TYR A 99 15.41 23.53 -19.67
C TYR A 99 14.33 24.51 -20.18
N PHE A 100 14.49 25.81 -19.96
CA PHE A 100 13.52 26.84 -20.36
C PHE A 100 13.99 27.73 -21.52
N GLU A 101 15.00 27.31 -22.29
CA GLU A 101 15.59 28.13 -23.36
C GLU A 101 14.57 28.55 -24.41
N ASP A 102 13.75 27.59 -24.87
CA ASP A 102 12.75 27.81 -25.90
C ASP A 102 11.34 28.07 -25.32
N ASN A 103 11.23 28.28 -24.01
CA ASN A 103 9.95 28.49 -23.34
C ASN A 103 9.55 29.97 -23.34
N GLU A 104 8.30 30.24 -23.69
CA GLU A 104 7.73 31.58 -23.55
C GLU A 104 7.31 31.86 -22.09
N PHE A 105 7.41 33.13 -21.68
CA PHE A 105 6.95 33.60 -20.36
C PHE A 105 5.82 34.62 -20.52
N LYS A 106 4.60 34.18 -20.21
CA LYS A 106 3.37 34.98 -20.37
C LYS A 106 2.50 34.89 -19.12
N ALA A 107 1.75 35.95 -18.82
CA ALA A 107 0.82 35.97 -17.68
C ALA A 107 -0.31 34.92 -17.82
N GLU A 108 -0.67 34.58 -19.06
CA GLU A 108 -1.69 33.57 -19.39
C GLU A 108 -1.31 32.14 -18.97
N CYS A 109 0.00 31.86 -18.90
CA CYS A 109 0.53 30.56 -18.50
C CYS A 109 0.54 30.34 -16.98
N CYS A 110 -0.08 31.25 -16.22
CA CYS A 110 -0.23 31.11 -14.78
C CYS A 110 -1.50 30.33 -14.41
N PRO A 111 -1.46 29.49 -13.37
CA PRO A 111 -0.33 29.27 -12.46
C PRO A 111 0.68 28.24 -13.02
N SER A 112 1.97 28.59 -13.02
CA SER A 112 3.09 27.68 -13.33
C SER A 112 4.08 27.70 -12.16
N THR A 113 4.78 26.59 -11.94
CA THR A 113 5.80 26.45 -10.88
C THR A 113 6.98 27.42 -11.06
N TYR A 114 7.24 27.81 -12.31
CA TYR A 114 8.36 28.69 -12.67
C TYR A 114 7.82 29.99 -13.29
N SER A 115 8.42 31.12 -12.91
CA SER A 115 8.04 32.45 -13.38
C SER A 115 9.25 33.34 -13.63
N SER A 116 9.04 34.39 -14.43
CA SER A 116 9.98 35.47 -14.67
C SER A 116 9.31 36.81 -14.40
N SER A 117 10.02 37.91 -14.68
CA SER A 117 9.48 39.27 -14.58
C SER A 117 8.32 39.55 -15.55
N THR A 118 8.12 38.74 -16.59
CA THR A 118 7.08 38.95 -17.62
C THR A 118 5.89 37.98 -17.50
N GLY A 119 5.94 37.01 -16.60
CA GLY A 119 4.85 36.04 -16.39
C GLY A 119 5.34 34.65 -16.01
N CYS A 120 4.47 33.66 -16.20
CA CYS A 120 4.74 32.26 -15.88
C CYS A 120 5.34 31.53 -17.09
N ALA A 121 6.16 30.50 -16.84
CA ALA A 121 6.73 29.66 -17.89
C ALA A 121 5.63 28.82 -18.55
N CYS A 122 5.46 28.96 -19.86
CA CYS A 122 4.59 28.15 -20.69
C CYS A 122 5.31 26.83 -21.02
N THR A 123 5.19 25.84 -20.15
CA THR A 123 5.82 24.53 -20.33
C THR A 123 4.97 23.61 -21.19
N SER A 124 5.59 22.85 -22.10
CA SER A 124 4.87 21.84 -22.88
C SER A 124 4.42 20.66 -21.99
N VAL A 125 3.47 19.87 -22.48
CA VAL A 125 3.03 18.64 -21.81
C VAL A 125 4.16 17.63 -21.64
N GLU A 126 5.07 17.56 -22.61
CA GLU A 126 6.23 16.65 -22.58
C GLU A 126 7.23 17.07 -21.49
N GLN A 127 7.50 18.36 -21.38
CA GLN A 127 8.32 18.93 -20.31
C GLN A 127 7.72 18.65 -18.93
N MET A 128 6.43 18.88 -18.72
CA MET A 128 5.78 18.59 -17.43
C MET A 128 5.78 17.11 -17.05
N LYS A 129 5.76 16.20 -18.03
CA LYS A 129 5.84 14.74 -17.78
C LYS A 129 7.27 14.25 -17.53
N TYR A 130 8.27 15.03 -17.94
CA TYR A 130 9.68 14.70 -17.78
C TYR A 130 10.19 14.98 -16.36
N LEU A 131 9.51 15.86 -15.62
CA LEU A 131 9.73 16.15 -14.20
C LEU A 131 8.95 15.19 -13.30
#